data_AF-A0A2V3DSH7-F1
#
_entry.id   AF-A0A2V3DSH7-F1
#
_cell.length_a   1.000
_cell.length_b   1.000
_cell.length_c   1.000
_cell.angle_alpha   90.00
_cell.angle_beta   90.00
_cell.angle_gamma   90.00
#
_symmetry.space_group_name_H-M   'P 1'
#
loop_
_entity.id
_entity.type
_entity.pdbx_description
1 polymer ?
#
loop_
_entity_poly.entity_id
_entity_poly.type
_entity_poly.pdbx_seq_one_letter_code
_entity_poly.pdbx_strand_id
1 'polypeptide(L)'
;MTSKSLLGRSLAGLLTLLLVFFGTATAAFAHDSVTETSPSDGSTVATVPEKIQITMSNSPAVIGSQVLVLDAAGDNWGVGEVEVLDTIATQAVRPGAPAGKYTVKWRLVSSDSHPIEGTFGFTATSAGTASGQGAGAGPVVSVQAEPETPGETVPDSPAVPWSIIGLAVVLVGVVVAMVVVARRRLSSED
;
A
#
# COMPACT_ATOMS: atom_id res chain seq x y z
N MET A 1 32.94 44.90 19.24
CA MET A 1 33.49 43.56 18.94
C MET A 1 32.44 42.42 18.99
N THR A 2 31.14 42.71 18.98
CA THR A 2 30.08 41.76 19.39
C THR A 2 29.09 41.34 18.29
N SER A 3 29.14 41.94 17.10
CA SER A 3 28.18 41.67 16.00
C SER A 3 28.49 40.39 15.23
N LYS A 4 29.78 40.04 15.07
CA LYS A 4 30.21 38.82 14.36
C LYS A 4 29.78 37.52 15.07
N SER A 5 29.74 37.51 16.41
CA SER A 5 29.35 36.33 17.19
C SER A 5 27.83 36.10 17.18
N LEU A 6 27.03 37.14 17.03
CA LEU A 6 25.57 37.04 16.91
C LEU A 6 25.16 36.51 15.53
N LEU A 7 25.80 36.97 14.46
CA LEU A 7 25.54 36.50 13.10
C LEU A 7 25.89 35.01 12.91
N GLY A 8 27.01 34.57 13.50
CA GLY A 8 27.41 33.16 13.49
C GLY A 8 26.44 32.25 14.25
N ARG A 9 25.88 32.73 15.37
CA ARG A 9 24.87 31.98 16.15
C ARG A 9 23.54 31.86 15.44
N SER A 10 23.11 32.90 14.72
CA SER A 10 21.91 32.85 13.88
C SER A 10 22.06 31.90 12.70
N LEU A 11 23.22 31.90 12.04
CA LEU A 11 23.50 30.98 10.93
C LEU A 11 23.59 29.53 11.41
N ALA A 12 24.25 29.29 12.55
CA ALA A 12 24.30 27.96 13.17
C ALA A 12 22.91 27.47 13.56
N GLY A 13 22.08 28.32 14.17
CA GLY A 13 20.70 27.96 14.53
C GLY A 13 19.83 27.63 13.31
N LEU A 14 19.96 28.40 12.22
CA LEU A 14 19.26 28.11 10.97
C LEU A 14 19.74 26.80 10.34
N LEU A 15 21.05 26.54 10.35
CA LEU A 15 21.62 25.30 9.84
C LEU A 15 21.14 24.08 10.65
N THR A 16 21.10 24.19 11.98
CA THR A 16 20.57 23.12 12.85
C THR A 16 19.09 22.88 12.60
N LEU A 17 18.28 23.93 12.41
CA LEU A 17 16.86 23.79 12.09
C LEU A 17 16.65 23.11 10.73
N LEU A 18 17.45 23.47 9.72
CA LEU A 18 17.43 22.82 8.41
C LEU A 18 17.86 21.35 8.52
N LEU A 19 18.90 21.04 9.29
CA LEU A 19 19.34 19.65 9.50
C LEU A 19 18.27 18.80 10.21
N VAL A 20 17.54 19.36 11.17
CA VAL A 20 16.44 18.64 11.83
C VAL A 20 15.25 18.45 10.88
N PHE A 21 14.92 19.48 10.09
CA PHE A 21 13.79 19.43 9.15
C PHE A 21 14.04 18.48 7.96
N PHE A 22 15.22 18.55 7.34
CA PHE A 22 15.57 17.68 6.21
C PHE A 22 16.15 16.33 6.64
N GLY A 23 16.71 16.22 7.85
CA GLY A 23 17.24 14.97 8.39
C GLY A 23 16.17 13.97 8.83
N THR A 24 14.90 14.39 8.89
CA THR A 24 13.75 13.54 9.21
C THR A 24 12.87 13.21 7.99
N ALA A 25 13.28 13.64 6.78
CA ALA A 25 12.59 13.26 5.56
C ALA A 25 12.78 11.75 5.30
N THR A 26 11.77 10.96 5.66
CA THR A 26 11.69 9.55 5.26
C THR A 26 11.35 9.47 3.77
N ALA A 27 11.89 8.47 3.08
CA ALA A 27 11.48 8.19 1.72
C ALA A 27 9.99 7.81 1.71
N ALA A 28 9.16 8.58 1.02
CA ALA A 28 7.80 8.17 0.71
C ALA A 28 7.87 7.07 -0.37
N PHE A 29 7.66 5.81 0.02
CA PHE A 29 7.47 4.72 -0.93
C PHE A 29 6.09 4.88 -1.57
N ALA A 30 6.06 5.55 -2.73
CA ALA A 30 4.84 5.80 -3.51
C ALA A 30 4.54 4.71 -4.55
N HIS A 31 5.31 3.63 -4.58
CA HIS A 31 5.11 2.53 -5.53
C HIS A 31 4.01 1.59 -5.06
N ASP A 32 3.25 1.05 -6.02
CA ASP A 32 2.25 0.02 -5.75
C ASP A 32 2.91 -1.22 -5.13
N SER A 33 2.32 -1.70 -4.05
CA SER A 33 2.65 -2.97 -3.40
C SER A 33 1.48 -3.95 -3.42
N VAL A 34 1.80 -5.24 -3.32
CA VAL A 34 0.81 -6.30 -3.02
C VAL A 34 0.39 -6.17 -1.56
N THR A 35 -0.91 -6.09 -1.33
CA THR A 35 -1.51 -6.01 0.01
C THR A 35 -2.09 -7.35 0.45
N GLU A 36 -2.51 -8.20 -0.49
CA GLU A 36 -3.10 -9.51 -0.20
C GLU A 36 -2.95 -10.46 -1.39
N THR A 37 -2.88 -11.77 -1.11
CA THR A 37 -3.01 -12.82 -2.13
C THR A 37 -4.09 -13.82 -1.71
N SER A 38 -4.79 -14.37 -2.70
CA SER A 38 -5.72 -15.49 -2.53
C SER A 38 -5.38 -16.59 -3.54
N PRO A 39 -4.93 -17.78 -3.09
CA PRO A 39 -4.63 -18.14 -1.70
C PRO A 39 -3.54 -17.27 -1.05
N SER A 40 -3.57 -17.16 0.28
CA SER A 40 -2.54 -16.43 1.02
C SER A 40 -1.18 -17.12 0.87
N ASP A 41 -0.09 -16.35 0.85
CA ASP A 41 1.26 -16.90 0.77
C ASP A 41 1.55 -17.89 1.91
N GLY A 42 2.07 -19.06 1.57
CA GLY A 42 2.36 -20.16 2.46
C GLY A 42 1.12 -20.95 2.94
N SER A 43 -0.09 -20.59 2.50
CA SER A 43 -1.31 -21.24 2.98
C SER A 43 -1.48 -22.67 2.45
N THR A 44 -2.29 -23.45 3.18
CA THR A 44 -2.81 -24.74 2.71
C THR A 44 -4.31 -24.63 2.50
N VAL A 45 -4.78 -25.00 1.31
CA VAL A 45 -6.19 -24.98 0.91
C VAL A 45 -6.69 -26.40 0.66
N ALA A 46 -7.99 -26.62 0.85
CA ALA A 46 -8.59 -27.94 0.68
C ALA A 46 -8.47 -28.44 -0.77
N THR A 47 -8.69 -27.56 -1.74
CA THR A 47 -8.79 -27.86 -3.17
C THR A 47 -8.04 -26.79 -3.96
N VAL A 48 -7.44 -27.14 -5.10
CA VAL A 48 -6.86 -26.13 -6.00
C VAL A 48 -7.97 -25.14 -6.39
N PRO A 49 -7.78 -23.83 -6.16
CA PRO A 49 -8.80 -22.83 -6.46
C PRO A 49 -8.97 -22.66 -7.97
N GLU A 50 -10.16 -22.24 -8.39
CA GLU A 50 -10.45 -21.93 -9.81
C GLU A 50 -9.75 -20.65 -10.29
N LYS A 51 -9.26 -19.82 -9.36
CA LYS A 51 -8.59 -18.56 -9.64
C LYS A 51 -7.54 -18.22 -8.59
N ILE A 52 -6.51 -17.52 -9.02
CA ILE A 52 -5.53 -16.85 -8.17
C ILE A 52 -5.81 -15.36 -8.20
N GLN A 53 -5.80 -14.71 -7.05
CA GLN A 53 -5.99 -13.26 -6.93
C GLN A 53 -4.82 -12.60 -6.22
N ILE A 54 -4.42 -11.45 -6.73
CA ILE A 54 -3.39 -10.59 -6.16
C ILE A 54 -4.01 -9.20 -6.00
N THR A 55 -4.18 -8.78 -4.76
CA THR A 55 -4.70 -7.46 -4.41
C THR A 55 -3.53 -6.50 -4.26
N MET A 56 -3.63 -5.38 -4.96
CA MET A 56 -2.66 -4.31 -4.97
C MET A 56 -3.14 -3.13 -4.13
N SER A 57 -2.23 -2.25 -3.75
CA SER A 57 -2.55 -0.97 -3.10
C SER A 57 -3.23 0.03 -4.04
N ASN A 58 -2.97 -0.05 -5.36
CA ASN A 58 -3.67 0.70 -6.40
C ASN A 58 -3.99 -0.21 -7.60
N SER A 59 -4.86 0.27 -8.50
CA SER A 59 -5.26 -0.50 -9.70
C SER A 59 -4.08 -0.73 -10.65
N PRO A 60 -3.65 -1.98 -10.89
CA PRO A 60 -2.64 -2.27 -11.89
C PRO A 60 -3.22 -2.16 -13.31
N ALA A 61 -2.35 -2.04 -14.32
CA ALA A 61 -2.76 -2.10 -15.71
C ALA A 61 -2.90 -3.56 -16.19
N VAL A 62 -3.93 -3.83 -17.00
CA VAL A 62 -4.15 -5.15 -17.64
C VAL A 62 -3.03 -5.44 -18.65
N ILE A 63 -2.74 -4.46 -19.52
CA ILE A 63 -1.75 -4.63 -20.59
C ILE A 63 -0.38 -4.84 -19.98
N GLY A 64 0.23 -5.96 -20.35
CA GLY A 64 1.54 -6.34 -19.84
C GLY A 64 1.51 -6.98 -18.46
N SER A 65 0.37 -7.28 -17.84
CA SER A 65 0.32 -8.12 -16.63
C SER A 65 0.38 -9.60 -16.99
N GLN A 66 1.04 -10.42 -16.16
CA GLN A 66 1.17 -11.87 -16.32
C GLN A 66 1.19 -12.57 -14.97
N VAL A 67 0.51 -13.72 -14.88
CA VAL A 67 0.53 -14.60 -13.71
C VAL A 67 0.71 -16.04 -14.19
N LEU A 68 1.69 -16.73 -13.63
CA LEU A 68 1.96 -18.15 -13.84
C LEU A 68 1.62 -18.91 -12.57
N VAL A 69 0.88 -20.02 -12.69
CA VAL A 69 0.48 -20.88 -11.58
C VAL A 69 1.14 -22.23 -11.79
N LEU A 70 2.34 -22.39 -11.22
CA LEU A 70 3.20 -23.53 -11.48
C LEU A 70 3.00 -24.60 -10.40
N ASP A 71 2.85 -25.87 -10.80
CA ASP A 71 2.90 -26.98 -9.85
C ASP A 71 4.34 -27.40 -9.53
N ALA A 72 4.50 -28.48 -8.75
CA ALA A 72 5.82 -29.01 -8.38
C ALA A 72 6.63 -29.59 -9.56
N ALA A 73 5.98 -29.93 -10.68
CA ALA A 73 6.64 -30.36 -11.91
C ALA A 73 7.05 -29.16 -12.80
N GLY A 74 6.57 -27.97 -12.48
CA GLY A 74 6.78 -26.75 -13.24
C GLY A 74 5.74 -26.53 -14.34
N ASP A 75 4.67 -27.33 -14.37
CA ASP A 75 3.59 -27.17 -15.34
C ASP A 75 2.74 -25.96 -14.97
N ASN A 76 2.45 -25.10 -15.95
CA ASN A 76 1.58 -23.95 -15.76
C ASN A 76 0.10 -24.35 -15.87
N TRP A 77 -0.64 -24.08 -14.80
CA TRP A 77 -2.08 -24.27 -14.70
C TRP A 77 -2.88 -22.98 -14.88
N GLY A 78 -2.24 -21.82 -14.96
CA GLY A 78 -2.89 -20.57 -15.34
C GLY A 78 -3.38 -20.61 -16.80
N VAL A 79 -4.58 -20.08 -17.05
CA VAL A 79 -5.19 -20.02 -18.39
C VAL A 79 -5.84 -18.68 -18.68
N GLY A 80 -5.79 -18.25 -19.93
CA GLY A 80 -6.32 -16.95 -20.35
C GLY A 80 -5.43 -15.77 -19.96
N GLU A 81 -5.94 -14.57 -20.18
CA GLU A 81 -5.29 -13.32 -19.79
C GLU A 81 -5.52 -13.02 -18.30
N VAL A 82 -4.69 -12.14 -17.74
CA VAL A 82 -4.92 -11.60 -16.39
C VAL A 82 -6.04 -10.56 -16.47
N GLU A 83 -7.10 -10.77 -15.71
CA GLU A 83 -8.19 -9.81 -15.58
C GLU A 83 -7.88 -8.86 -14.41
N VAL A 84 -8.21 -7.57 -14.56
CA VAL A 84 -8.11 -6.60 -13.46
C VAL A 84 -9.47 -5.98 -13.22
N LEU A 85 -9.91 -6.00 -11.96
CA LEU A 85 -11.06 -5.27 -11.47
C LEU A 85 -10.65 -4.51 -10.21
N ASP A 86 -10.79 -3.18 -10.25
CA ASP A 86 -10.26 -2.28 -9.23
C ASP A 86 -8.79 -2.58 -8.92
N THR A 87 -8.46 -2.92 -7.68
CA THR A 87 -7.09 -3.22 -7.28
C THR A 87 -6.72 -4.71 -7.38
N ILE A 88 -7.58 -5.55 -7.94
CA ILE A 88 -7.43 -7.01 -7.92
C ILE A 88 -7.08 -7.53 -9.30
N ALA A 89 -5.88 -8.11 -9.43
CA ALA A 89 -5.49 -8.92 -10.59
C ALA A 89 -5.90 -10.38 -10.37
N THR A 90 -6.60 -10.96 -11.34
CA THR A 90 -7.14 -12.33 -11.28
C THR A 90 -6.60 -13.17 -12.44
N GLN A 91 -6.10 -14.36 -12.12
CA GLN A 91 -5.69 -15.38 -13.08
C GLN A 91 -6.55 -16.62 -12.90
N ALA A 92 -7.26 -17.03 -13.96
CA ALA A 92 -8.00 -18.29 -13.96
C ALA A 92 -7.05 -19.49 -13.96
N VAL A 93 -7.44 -20.55 -13.26
CA VAL A 93 -6.71 -21.83 -13.16
C VAL A 93 -7.49 -22.91 -13.90
N ARG A 94 -6.79 -23.65 -14.76
CA ARG A 94 -7.36 -24.75 -15.54
C ARG A 94 -7.91 -25.84 -14.61
N PRO A 95 -9.13 -26.34 -14.85
CA PRO A 95 -9.69 -27.45 -14.08
C PRO A 95 -8.82 -28.71 -14.14
N GLY A 96 -8.88 -29.53 -13.09
CA GLY A 96 -8.12 -30.78 -13.00
C GLY A 96 -6.65 -30.63 -12.57
N ALA A 97 -6.25 -29.43 -12.14
CA ALA A 97 -4.94 -29.18 -11.53
C ALA A 97 -4.71 -30.13 -10.33
N PRO A 98 -3.59 -30.86 -10.25
CA PRO A 98 -3.38 -31.90 -9.25
C PRO A 98 -3.25 -31.32 -7.82
N ALA A 99 -3.48 -32.16 -6.81
CA ALA A 99 -3.11 -31.79 -5.43
C ALA A 99 -1.59 -31.61 -5.33
N GLY A 100 -1.14 -30.70 -4.47
CA GLY A 100 0.29 -30.50 -4.23
C GLY A 100 0.67 -29.07 -3.94
N LYS A 101 1.98 -28.81 -3.99
CA LYS A 101 2.56 -27.47 -3.82
C LYS A 101 2.51 -26.71 -5.14
N TYR A 102 2.14 -25.45 -5.05
CA TYR A 102 2.10 -24.50 -6.15
C TYR A 102 2.99 -23.30 -5.87
N THR A 103 3.62 -22.80 -6.92
CA THR A 103 4.36 -21.53 -6.95
C THR A 103 3.67 -20.60 -7.93
N VAL A 104 3.18 -19.47 -7.43
CA VAL A 104 2.62 -18.41 -8.27
C VAL A 104 3.71 -17.40 -8.53
N LYS A 105 4.09 -17.22 -9.81
CA LYS A 105 5.00 -16.16 -10.26
C LYS A 105 4.18 -15.10 -10.96
N TRP A 106 4.38 -13.84 -10.62
CA TRP A 106 3.57 -12.77 -11.18
C TRP A 106 4.43 -11.57 -11.55
N ARG A 107 3.95 -10.85 -12.57
CA ARG A 107 4.42 -9.54 -12.99
C ARG A 107 3.20 -8.69 -13.26
N LEU A 108 3.01 -7.63 -12.49
CA LEU A 108 1.91 -6.68 -12.66
C LEU A 108 2.48 -5.32 -13.05
N VAL A 109 1.77 -4.56 -13.88
CA VAL A 109 2.16 -3.19 -14.23
C VAL A 109 1.47 -2.26 -13.23
N SER A 110 2.26 -1.61 -12.37
CA SER A 110 1.81 -0.63 -11.38
C SER A 110 1.07 0.54 -12.03
N SER A 111 0.26 1.25 -11.26
CA SER A 111 -0.44 2.47 -11.64
C SER A 111 0.52 3.59 -12.14
N ASP A 112 1.79 3.55 -11.72
CA ASP A 112 2.87 4.43 -12.18
C ASP A 112 3.62 3.92 -13.43
N SER A 113 3.07 2.92 -14.13
CA SER A 113 3.60 2.32 -15.37
C SER A 113 4.88 1.51 -15.26
N HIS A 114 5.35 1.18 -14.06
CA HIS A 114 6.50 0.28 -13.88
C HIS A 114 6.04 -1.17 -13.64
N PRO A 115 6.66 -2.17 -14.29
CA PRO A 115 6.44 -3.55 -13.91
C PRO A 115 7.00 -3.82 -12.51
N ILE A 116 6.20 -4.48 -11.69
CA ILE A 116 6.63 -5.07 -10.42
C ILE A 116 6.40 -6.57 -10.47
N GLU A 117 7.28 -7.31 -9.80
CA GLU A 117 7.33 -8.77 -9.86
C GLU A 117 7.36 -9.37 -8.46
N GLY A 118 6.89 -10.59 -8.36
CA GLY A 118 7.01 -11.36 -7.13
C GLY A 118 6.65 -12.82 -7.31
N THR A 119 6.71 -13.53 -6.20
CA THR A 119 6.39 -14.95 -6.14
C THR A 119 5.82 -15.27 -4.77
N PHE A 120 4.83 -16.15 -4.72
CA PHE A 120 4.29 -16.71 -3.49
C PHE A 120 3.93 -18.18 -3.68
N GLY A 121 3.78 -18.93 -2.59
CA GLY A 121 3.46 -20.35 -2.63
C GLY A 121 2.16 -20.69 -1.92
N PHE A 122 1.51 -21.78 -2.33
CA PHE A 122 0.43 -22.40 -1.55
C PHE A 122 0.43 -23.92 -1.75
N THR A 123 -0.26 -24.65 -0.87
CA THR A 123 -0.44 -26.10 -0.98
C THR A 123 -1.92 -26.44 -1.09
N ALA A 124 -2.31 -27.26 -2.07
CA ALA A 124 -3.67 -27.79 -2.19
C ALA A 124 -3.71 -29.27 -1.79
N THR A 125 -4.62 -29.66 -0.90
CA THR A 125 -4.72 -31.05 -0.43
C THR A 125 -5.49 -31.96 -1.40
N SER A 126 -6.25 -31.40 -2.32
CA SER A 126 -7.00 -32.12 -3.35
C SER A 126 -6.96 -31.40 -4.68
N ALA A 127 -7.16 -32.15 -5.76
CA ALA A 127 -7.12 -31.62 -7.12
C ALA A 127 -8.29 -30.65 -7.39
N GLY A 128 -8.08 -29.66 -8.24
CA GLY A 128 -9.12 -28.76 -8.72
C GLY A 128 -10.25 -29.53 -9.39
N THR A 129 -11.49 -29.17 -9.08
CA THR A 129 -12.65 -29.86 -9.65
C THR A 129 -12.69 -29.64 -11.16
N ALA A 130 -12.65 -30.73 -11.94
CA ALA A 130 -13.06 -30.70 -13.33
C ALA A 130 -14.58 -30.56 -13.37
N SER A 131 -15.09 -29.34 -13.47
CA SER A 131 -16.53 -29.08 -13.51
C SER A 131 -17.12 -29.65 -14.80
N GLY A 132 -17.54 -30.92 -14.76
CA GLY A 132 -18.76 -31.34 -15.42
C GLY A 132 -19.94 -30.79 -14.61
N GLN A 133 -20.83 -30.06 -15.27
CA GLN A 133 -22.05 -29.49 -14.70
C GLN A 133 -22.77 -30.48 -13.76
N GLY A 134 -22.91 -30.12 -12.48
CA GLY A 134 -23.59 -30.95 -11.48
C GLY A 134 -24.13 -30.09 -10.35
N ALA A 135 -25.41 -29.71 -10.48
CA ALA A 135 -26.16 -29.00 -9.46
C ALA A 135 -26.23 -29.79 -8.14
N GLY A 136 -25.98 -29.08 -7.04
CA GLY A 136 -26.22 -29.56 -5.68
C GLY A 136 -26.57 -28.36 -4.82
N ALA A 137 -27.84 -27.94 -4.87
CA ALA A 137 -28.40 -26.99 -3.94
C ALA A 137 -28.35 -27.59 -2.52
N GLY A 138 -27.37 -27.18 -1.72
CA GLY A 138 -27.38 -27.37 -0.28
C GLY A 138 -28.42 -26.45 0.38
N PRO A 139 -28.90 -26.78 1.59
CA PRO A 139 -30.03 -26.11 2.20
C PRO A 139 -29.65 -24.69 2.60
N VAL A 140 -30.42 -23.71 2.10
CA VAL A 140 -30.36 -22.32 2.55
C VAL A 140 -30.84 -22.24 4.00
N VAL A 141 -29.91 -22.04 4.93
CA VAL A 141 -30.25 -21.64 6.30
C VAL A 141 -30.52 -20.15 6.28
N SER A 142 -31.80 -19.77 6.27
CA SER A 142 -32.23 -18.39 6.48
C SER A 142 -31.93 -17.98 7.92
N VAL A 143 -30.88 -17.17 8.11
CA VAL A 143 -30.67 -16.42 9.35
C VAL A 143 -31.30 -15.04 9.16
N GLN A 144 -32.41 -14.82 9.85
CA GLN A 144 -33.03 -13.52 9.98
C GLN A 144 -32.19 -12.66 10.91
N ALA A 145 -31.58 -11.60 10.38
CA ALA A 145 -30.86 -10.61 11.17
C ALA A 145 -31.85 -9.53 11.66
N GLU A 146 -31.91 -9.40 12.99
CA GLU A 146 -32.52 -8.29 13.74
C GLU A 146 -31.74 -6.98 13.44
N PRO A 147 -32.40 -5.83 13.23
CA PRO A 147 -31.71 -4.58 12.94
C PRO A 147 -31.16 -3.99 14.24
N GLU A 148 -29.92 -4.36 14.60
CA GLU A 148 -29.15 -3.61 15.59
C GLU A 148 -28.71 -2.30 14.95
N THR A 149 -29.22 -1.19 15.47
CA THR A 149 -28.86 0.18 15.10
C THR A 149 -27.46 0.48 15.63
N PRO A 150 -26.43 0.74 14.80
CA PRO A 150 -25.19 1.27 15.29
C PRO A 150 -25.38 2.76 15.55
N GLY A 151 -25.26 3.14 16.83
CA GLY A 151 -25.25 4.53 17.26
C GLY A 151 -24.18 5.33 16.52
N GLU A 152 -24.61 6.42 15.93
CA GLU A 152 -23.79 7.44 15.32
C GLU A 152 -22.96 8.12 16.43
N THR A 153 -21.68 7.75 16.54
CA THR A 153 -20.71 8.57 17.25
C THR A 153 -20.12 9.56 16.26
N VAL A 154 -20.64 10.79 16.29
CA VAL A 154 -20.01 11.97 15.71
C VAL A 154 -18.87 12.39 16.63
N PRO A 155 -17.58 12.31 16.22
CA PRO A 155 -16.56 13.15 16.83
C PRO A 155 -16.65 14.54 16.18
N ASP A 156 -17.35 15.44 16.86
CA ASP A 156 -17.27 16.87 16.57
C ASP A 156 -16.00 17.42 17.23
N SER A 157 -14.94 17.62 16.44
CA SER A 157 -13.85 18.54 16.76
C SER A 157 -12.95 18.72 15.55
N PRO A 158 -12.77 19.97 15.04
CA PRO A 158 -11.64 20.27 14.16
C PRO A 158 -10.38 20.29 15.01
N ALA A 159 -9.83 19.11 15.30
CA ALA A 159 -8.45 19.03 15.77
C ALA A 159 -7.59 19.40 14.57
N VAL A 160 -7.14 20.66 14.53
CA VAL A 160 -6.14 21.12 13.57
C VAL A 160 -4.98 20.11 13.65
N PRO A 161 -4.70 19.36 12.57
CA PRO A 161 -3.71 18.30 12.62
C PRO A 161 -2.39 18.89 13.11
N TRP A 162 -1.70 18.18 14.01
CA TRP A 162 -0.49 18.68 14.67
C TRP A 162 0.57 19.19 13.69
N SER A 163 0.53 18.74 12.43
CA SER A 163 1.32 19.26 11.32
C SER A 163 1.05 20.72 10.98
N ILE A 164 -0.20 21.19 11.01
CA ILE A 164 -0.56 22.60 10.75
C ILE A 164 -0.14 23.48 11.94
N ILE A 165 -0.29 22.99 13.17
CA ILE A 165 0.19 23.70 14.38
C ILE A 165 1.72 23.83 14.33
N GLY A 166 2.42 22.73 13.99
CA GLY A 166 3.87 22.72 13.82
C GLY A 166 4.34 23.69 12.75
N LEU A 167 3.66 23.72 11.58
CA LEU A 167 3.97 24.65 10.49
C LEU A 167 3.76 26.10 10.90
N ALA A 168 2.68 26.42 11.60
CA ALA A 168 2.38 27.77 12.07
C ALA A 168 3.46 28.28 13.05
N VAL A 169 3.91 27.44 13.99
CA VAL A 169 4.98 27.79 14.93
C VAL A 169 6.30 28.07 14.20
N VAL A 170 6.65 27.25 13.20
CA VAL A 170 7.85 27.47 12.40
C VAL A 170 7.77 28.78 11.62
N LEU A 171 6.63 29.07 10.97
CA LEU A 171 6.44 30.31 10.21
C LEU A 171 6.53 31.56 11.12
N VAL A 172 5.90 31.52 12.30
CA VAL A 172 6.00 32.60 13.28
C VAL A 172 7.45 32.77 13.74
N GLY A 173 8.16 31.68 14.00
CA GLY A 173 9.59 31.71 14.36
C GLY A 173 10.46 32.37 13.30
N VAL A 174 10.22 32.07 12.02
CA VAL A 174 10.93 32.68 10.89
C VAL A 174 10.63 34.18 10.77
N VAL A 175 9.36 34.60 10.90
CA VAL A 175 8.97 36.02 10.85
C VAL A 175 9.59 36.80 12.00
N VAL A 176 9.54 36.26 13.23
CA VAL A 176 10.17 36.90 14.41
C VAL A 176 11.68 37.02 14.22
N ALA A 177 12.35 35.98 13.70
CA ALA A 177 13.77 36.02 13.41
C ALA A 177 14.09 37.10 12.34
N MET A 178 13.31 37.21 11.27
CA MET A 178 13.47 38.25 10.26
C MET A 178 13.29 39.66 10.83
N VAL A 179 12.27 39.89 11.67
CA VAL A 179 12.01 41.19 12.30
C VAL A 179 13.14 41.58 13.25
N VAL A 180 13.66 40.64 14.05
CA VAL A 180 14.79 40.89 14.95
C VAL A 180 16.07 41.22 14.15
N VAL A 181 16.32 40.52 13.05
CA VAL A 181 17.45 40.80 12.16
C VAL A 181 17.31 42.16 11.48
N ALA A 182 16.12 42.50 10.99
CA ALA A 182 15.84 43.78 10.35
C ALA A 182 16.01 44.95 11.33
N ARG A 183 15.43 44.86 12.54
CA ARG A 183 15.60 45.88 13.59
C ARG A 183 17.05 46.07 13.99
N ARG A 184 17.80 44.98 14.11
CA ARG A 184 19.23 45.04 14.44
C ARG A 184 20.06 45.71 13.36
N ARG A 185 19.74 45.49 12.07
CA ARG A 185 20.41 46.19 10.96
C ARG A 185 20.12 47.69 11.00
N LEU A 186 18.85 48.06 11.12
CA LEU A 186 18.41 49.46 11.16
C LEU A 186 18.99 50.26 12.34
N SER A 187 19.20 49.63 13.50
CA SER A 187 19.84 50.28 14.66
C SER A 187 21.39 50.26 14.61
N SER A 188 21.99 49.77 13.53
CA SER A 188 23.45 49.77 13.32
C SER A 188 23.92 50.89 12.39
N GLU A 189 23.00 51.73 11.91
CA GLU A 189 23.25 52.79 10.91
C GLU A 189 23.19 54.23 11.49
N ASP A 190 23.06 54.37 12.81
CA ASP A 190 23.30 55.60 13.59
C ASP A 190 24.63 55.51 14.37
#